data_AF-A0A286IPT5-F1
#
_entry.id   AF-A0A286IPT5-F1
#
_cell.length_a   1.000
_cell.length_b   1.000
_cell.length_c   1.000
_cell.angle_alpha   90.00
_cell.angle_beta   90.00
_cell.angle_gamma   90.00
#
_symmetry.space_group_name_H-M   'P 1'
#
loop_
_entity.id
_entity.type
_entity.pdbx_description
1 polymer ?
#
loop_
_entity_poly.entity_id
_entity_poly.type
_entity_poly.pdbx_seq_one_letter_code
_entity_poly.pdbx_strand_id
1 'polypeptide(L)'
;MRLSLEIYKTPGFKVIILYFFITYVPSFLFSFIFIEAFRDHFWGFIPFSSWAFIMLSTAIFIIVIVLDNLFSTKHTKSSILSFLCPYQYNFLNYFLSIVFFYLSLDFYNNYGLSFYQSGTSMSEFGGSVFVFITLKTYFRLFVFYEYLRLLKEKNTFKKKHILYLITTFSFVITIAASMDLIFAVIAIALLFIKKEAILIKSRNLKIFSLKGLGIVLLLFFISMGVIFIGFANKFGFEQTQYLFLSDEVREEIIRQIVIRLANSYASLIQVANNHPFDINFQIDAIKIPFDVLKYRFSILFGIESPKPEIFNISRLNFLNTYQNYHARAGASPGLVASFLYVPFFPLNLFLLSSYLVLIIRAINRVIQNSINKVSILGLLIIFLYVLPLFESPIDFLIIFDPTTIYLILLITVFSKYSK
;
A
#
# COMPACT_ATOMS: atom_id res chain seq x y z
N MET A 1 -31.24 -3.24 -19.87
CA MET A 1 -30.41 -3.74 -18.75
C MET A 1 -30.50 -2.73 -17.61
N ARG A 2 -31.13 -3.05 -16.47
CA ARG A 2 -31.13 -2.13 -15.32
C ARG A 2 -29.77 -2.21 -14.64
N LEU A 3 -29.01 -1.11 -14.62
CA LEU A 3 -27.76 -1.03 -13.87
C LEU A 3 -28.09 -1.25 -12.39
N SER A 4 -27.59 -2.35 -11.80
CA SER A 4 -27.71 -2.55 -10.37
C SER A 4 -26.72 -1.62 -9.70
N LEU A 5 -27.22 -0.71 -8.87
CA LEU A 5 -26.36 0.11 -8.03
C LEU A 5 -25.89 -0.68 -6.78
N GLU A 6 -26.21 -1.96 -6.61
CA GLU A 6 -25.84 -2.70 -5.39
C GLU A 6 -24.33 -2.76 -5.12
N ILE A 7 -23.50 -2.57 -6.15
CA ILE A 7 -22.04 -2.49 -6.01
C ILE A 7 -21.60 -1.46 -4.96
N TYR A 8 -22.28 -0.31 -4.82
CA TYR A 8 -21.87 0.71 -3.85
C TYR A 8 -21.97 0.25 -2.39
N LYS A 9 -22.77 -0.78 -2.12
CA LYS A 9 -22.96 -1.32 -0.77
C LYS A 9 -21.82 -2.27 -0.38
N THR A 10 -21.07 -2.80 -1.34
CA THR A 10 -20.12 -3.87 -1.08
C THR A 10 -18.84 -3.37 -0.38
N PRO A 11 -18.17 -4.20 0.41
CA PRO A 11 -16.93 -3.83 1.09
C PRO A 11 -15.82 -3.44 0.13
N GLY A 12 -15.69 -4.17 -0.99
CA GLY A 12 -14.68 -3.88 -2.02
C GLY A 12 -14.84 -2.47 -2.58
N PHE A 13 -16.05 -2.06 -2.95
CA PHE A 13 -16.29 -0.70 -3.44
C PHE A 13 -16.02 0.35 -2.37
N LYS A 14 -16.39 0.11 -1.11
CA LYS A 14 -16.08 1.00 0.01
C LYS A 14 -14.58 1.16 0.24
N VAL A 15 -13.79 0.10 0.05
CA VAL A 15 -12.31 0.18 0.12
C VAL A 15 -11.76 1.05 -1.01
N ILE A 16 -12.32 0.96 -2.22
CA ILE A 16 -11.95 1.86 -3.33
C ILE A 16 -12.32 3.31 -3.03
N ILE A 17 -13.54 3.57 -2.53
CA ILE A 17 -13.91 4.94 -2.09
C ILE A 17 -12.94 5.43 -1.02
N LEU A 18 -12.61 4.59 -0.04
CA LEU A 18 -11.69 4.95 1.05
C LEU A 18 -10.31 5.30 0.50
N TYR A 19 -9.80 4.57 -0.49
CA TYR A 19 -8.56 4.91 -1.19
C TYR A 19 -8.64 6.31 -1.84
N PHE A 20 -9.66 6.54 -2.67
CA PHE A 20 -9.82 7.83 -3.34
C PHE A 20 -9.96 8.98 -2.34
N PHE A 21 -10.72 8.76 -1.28
CA PHE A 21 -10.92 9.72 -0.21
C PHE A 21 -9.60 10.03 0.50
N ILE A 22 -8.89 9.04 1.04
CA ILE A 22 -7.66 9.26 1.81
C ILE A 22 -6.55 9.86 0.96
N THR A 23 -6.38 9.39 -0.29
CA THR A 23 -5.23 9.75 -1.12
C THR A 23 -5.41 11.08 -1.85
N TYR A 24 -6.62 11.41 -2.31
CA TYR A 24 -6.81 12.57 -3.18
C TYR A 24 -7.60 13.71 -2.52
N VAL A 25 -8.57 13.44 -1.63
CA VAL A 25 -9.42 14.50 -1.08
C VAL A 25 -8.66 15.43 -0.12
N PRO A 26 -7.93 14.93 0.91
CA PRO A 26 -7.07 15.78 1.74
C PRO A 26 -6.04 16.53 0.91
N SER A 27 -5.39 15.86 -0.03
CA SER A 27 -4.38 16.45 -0.92
C SER A 27 -4.93 17.59 -1.76
N PHE A 28 -6.13 17.42 -2.34
CA PHE A 28 -6.84 18.47 -3.05
C PHE A 28 -7.13 19.66 -2.14
N LEU A 29 -7.68 19.44 -0.95
CA LEU A 29 -7.99 20.52 0.01
C LEU A 29 -6.71 21.25 0.48
N PHE A 30 -5.68 20.49 0.85
CA PHE A 30 -4.40 21.04 1.27
C PHE A 30 -3.70 21.81 0.17
N SER A 31 -3.93 21.48 -1.10
CA SER A 31 -3.34 22.21 -2.21
C SER A 31 -3.85 23.66 -2.34
N PHE A 32 -5.01 23.99 -1.75
CA PHE A 32 -5.50 25.37 -1.65
C PHE A 32 -4.98 26.09 -0.41
N ILE A 33 -4.65 25.37 0.66
CA ILE A 33 -4.17 25.95 1.92
C ILE A 33 -2.66 26.18 1.86
N PHE A 34 -1.92 25.25 1.26
CA PHE A 34 -0.45 25.23 1.20
C PHE A 34 0.07 25.43 -0.23
N ILE A 35 -0.48 26.41 -0.96
CA ILE A 35 -0.19 26.62 -2.39
C ILE A 35 1.32 26.77 -2.66
N GLU A 36 2.01 27.57 -1.84
CA GLU A 36 3.45 27.82 -1.99
C GLU A 36 4.26 26.54 -1.81
N ALA A 37 3.97 25.76 -0.77
CA ALA A 37 4.63 24.48 -0.54
C ALA A 37 4.47 23.49 -1.72
N PHE A 38 3.32 23.49 -2.39
CA PHE A 38 3.12 22.68 -3.59
C PHE A 38 3.90 23.22 -4.78
N ARG A 39 3.91 24.54 -4.99
CA ARG A 39 4.64 25.20 -6.10
C ARG A 39 6.15 25.05 -5.96
N ASP A 40 6.68 25.06 -4.74
CA ASP A 40 8.11 24.91 -4.50
C ASP A 40 8.57 23.45 -4.67
N HIS A 41 7.66 22.49 -4.50
CA HIS A 41 8.02 21.08 -4.48
C HIS A 41 7.72 20.35 -5.79
N PHE A 42 6.62 20.70 -6.46
CA PHE A 42 6.12 20.00 -7.65
C PHE A 42 6.24 20.85 -8.91
N TRP A 43 6.71 20.28 -10.01
CA TRP A 43 6.80 20.96 -11.31
C TRP A 43 5.41 21.35 -11.81
N GLY A 44 5.29 22.56 -12.36
CA GLY A 44 4.10 22.97 -13.13
C GLY A 44 2.79 22.94 -12.34
N PHE A 45 2.81 22.97 -11.01
CA PHE A 45 1.61 22.84 -10.20
C PHE A 45 0.68 24.06 -10.35
N ILE A 46 -0.53 23.82 -10.88
CA ILE A 46 -1.59 24.82 -11.04
C ILE A 46 -2.79 24.40 -10.19
N PRO A 47 -3.16 25.14 -9.11
CA PRO A 47 -4.23 24.75 -8.19
C PRO A 47 -5.59 24.47 -8.86
N PHE A 48 -5.89 25.17 -9.96
CA PHE A 48 -7.17 25.11 -10.66
C PHE A 48 -7.27 23.99 -11.72
N SER A 49 -6.19 23.26 -12.03
CA SER A 49 -6.27 22.08 -12.92
C SER A 49 -6.97 20.88 -12.26
N SER A 50 -7.38 21.03 -11.00
CA SER A 50 -8.05 20.03 -10.19
C SER A 50 -9.45 19.61 -10.70
N TRP A 51 -10.07 20.37 -11.61
CA TRP A 51 -11.27 19.93 -12.32
C TRP A 51 -11.03 18.66 -13.14
N ALA A 52 -9.84 18.50 -13.72
CA ALA A 52 -9.47 17.28 -14.44
C ALA A 52 -9.50 16.06 -13.51
N PHE A 53 -9.06 16.21 -12.24
CA PHE A 53 -9.18 15.14 -11.23
C PHE A 53 -10.63 14.77 -10.94
N ILE A 54 -11.51 15.76 -10.75
CA ILE A 54 -12.93 15.51 -10.47
C ILE A 54 -13.58 14.77 -11.65
N MET A 55 -13.32 15.23 -12.88
CA MET A 55 -13.87 14.64 -14.10
C MET A 55 -13.33 13.21 -14.32
N LEU A 56 -12.01 13.00 -14.24
CA LEU A 56 -11.38 11.68 -14.37
C LEU A 56 -11.90 10.71 -13.31
N SER A 57 -11.92 11.12 -12.03
CA SER A 57 -12.42 10.27 -10.94
C SER A 57 -13.88 9.88 -11.17
N THR A 58 -14.72 10.84 -11.55
CA THR A 58 -16.14 10.59 -11.85
C THR A 58 -16.28 9.63 -13.02
N ALA A 59 -15.53 9.82 -14.10
CA ALA A 59 -15.52 8.94 -15.26
C ALA A 59 -15.11 7.51 -14.87
N ILE A 60 -14.04 7.36 -14.07
CA ILE A 60 -13.59 6.05 -13.57
C ILE A 60 -14.70 5.37 -12.78
N PHE A 61 -15.36 6.06 -11.84
CA PHE A 61 -16.45 5.44 -11.07
C PHE A 61 -17.64 5.03 -11.94
N ILE A 62 -18.00 5.83 -12.94
CA ILE A 62 -19.06 5.47 -13.90
C ILE A 62 -18.66 4.21 -14.67
N ILE A 63 -17.44 4.16 -15.23
CA ILE A 63 -16.96 3.01 -15.99
C ILE A 63 -16.89 1.76 -15.09
N VAL A 64 -16.42 1.87 -13.85
CA VAL A 64 -16.41 0.76 -12.88
C VAL A 64 -17.82 0.20 -12.65
N ILE A 65 -18.82 1.05 -12.43
CA ILE A 65 -20.21 0.63 -12.24
C ILE A 65 -20.73 -0.08 -13.50
N VAL A 66 -20.43 0.44 -14.69
CA VAL A 66 -20.85 -0.17 -15.97
C VAL A 66 -20.17 -1.52 -16.18
N LEU A 67 -18.84 -1.61 -16.04
CA LEU A 67 -18.07 -2.83 -16.24
C LEU A 67 -18.43 -3.93 -15.24
N ASP A 68 -18.68 -3.58 -13.97
CA ASP A 68 -19.12 -4.57 -12.97
C ASP A 68 -20.48 -5.18 -13.34
N ASN A 69 -21.41 -4.38 -13.87
CA ASN A 69 -22.70 -4.88 -14.34
C ASN A 69 -22.57 -5.71 -15.64
N LEU A 70 -21.64 -5.38 -16.54
CA LEU A 70 -21.44 -6.12 -17.79
C LEU A 70 -20.82 -7.50 -17.57
N PHE A 71 -19.79 -7.58 -16.72
CA PHE A 71 -19.10 -8.84 -16.49
C PHE A 71 -19.80 -9.66 -15.41
N SER A 72 -20.82 -10.44 -15.76
CA SER A 72 -21.34 -11.50 -14.88
C SER A 72 -20.24 -12.54 -14.64
N THR A 73 -19.51 -12.47 -13.52
CA THR A 73 -18.55 -13.52 -13.20
C THR A 73 -19.27 -14.74 -12.64
N LYS A 74 -19.39 -15.79 -13.46
CA LYS A 74 -19.50 -17.15 -12.93
C LYS A 74 -18.25 -17.42 -12.09
N HIS A 75 -18.46 -17.83 -10.85
CA HIS A 75 -17.38 -18.06 -9.90
C HIS A 75 -16.61 -19.32 -10.27
N THR A 76 -15.45 -19.16 -10.91
CA THR A 76 -14.51 -20.27 -11.10
C THR A 76 -13.75 -20.49 -9.80
N LYS A 77 -14.06 -21.57 -9.09
CA LYS A 77 -13.30 -22.01 -7.92
C LYS A 77 -11.91 -22.43 -8.36
N SER A 78 -10.89 -21.62 -8.08
CA SER A 78 -9.48 -22.03 -8.21
C SER A 78 -9.11 -22.89 -7.00
N SER A 79 -9.15 -24.21 -7.15
CA SER A 79 -8.74 -25.15 -6.09
C SER A 79 -7.21 -25.12 -5.87
N ILE A 80 -6.43 -24.96 -6.93
CA ILE A 80 -4.96 -25.06 -6.91
C ILE A 80 -4.32 -23.92 -6.11
N LEU A 81 -4.65 -22.66 -6.40
CA LEU A 81 -4.06 -21.51 -5.69
C LEU A 81 -4.40 -21.51 -4.20
N SER A 82 -5.58 -22.02 -3.84
CA SER A 82 -5.99 -22.14 -2.45
C SER A 82 -5.19 -23.18 -1.67
N PHE A 83 -4.68 -24.23 -2.35
CA PHE A 83 -3.82 -25.25 -1.76
C PHE A 83 -2.40 -24.73 -1.55
N LEU A 84 -1.90 -23.92 -2.49
CA LEU A 84 -0.56 -23.32 -2.43
C LEU A 84 -0.41 -22.21 -1.38
N CYS A 85 -1.49 -21.81 -0.69
CA CYS A 85 -1.44 -20.76 0.31
C CYS A 85 -0.63 -21.20 1.54
N PRO A 86 0.60 -20.68 1.73
CA PRO A 86 1.59 -21.25 2.65
C PRO A 86 1.19 -21.07 4.13
N TYR A 87 0.34 -20.09 4.41
CA TYR A 87 -0.11 -19.73 5.76
C TYR A 87 -0.94 -20.81 6.45
N GLN A 88 -1.41 -21.84 5.71
CA GLN A 88 -2.12 -22.99 6.27
C GLN A 88 -1.20 -23.94 7.04
N TYR A 89 0.10 -23.95 6.72
CA TYR A 89 1.05 -24.89 7.28
C TYR A 89 1.69 -24.31 8.55
N ASN A 90 1.15 -24.67 9.72
CA ASN A 90 1.62 -24.13 11.00
C ASN A 90 3.12 -24.35 11.22
N PHE A 91 3.63 -25.56 10.94
CA PHE A 91 5.06 -25.87 11.08
C PHE A 91 5.94 -24.90 10.27
N LEU A 92 5.60 -24.68 9.00
CA LEU A 92 6.30 -23.73 8.14
C LEU A 92 6.27 -22.32 8.73
N ASN A 93 5.11 -21.84 9.18
CA ASN A 93 5.00 -20.51 9.79
C ASN A 93 5.87 -20.34 11.04
N TYR A 94 5.91 -21.36 11.92
CA TYR A 94 6.76 -21.33 13.10
C TYR A 94 8.24 -21.30 12.72
N PHE A 95 8.67 -22.18 11.82
CA PHE A 95 10.04 -22.21 11.32
C PHE A 95 10.44 -20.87 10.71
N LEU A 96 9.66 -20.35 9.76
CA LEU A 96 9.93 -19.07 9.12
C LEU A 96 9.91 -17.90 10.11
N SER A 97 9.13 -17.97 11.19
CA SER A 97 9.08 -16.89 12.19
C SER A 97 10.35 -16.82 13.03
N ILE A 98 10.96 -17.97 13.32
CA ILE A 98 12.24 -18.05 14.02
C ILE A 98 13.35 -17.50 13.11
N VAL A 99 13.35 -17.91 11.84
CA VAL A 99 14.30 -17.38 10.83
C VAL A 99 14.12 -15.87 10.66
N PHE A 100 12.87 -15.39 10.58
CA PHE A 100 12.57 -13.98 10.46
C PHE A 100 13.04 -13.18 11.68
N PHE A 101 12.84 -13.70 12.89
CA PHE A 101 13.31 -13.07 14.12
C PHE A 101 14.83 -13.01 14.19
N TYR A 102 15.52 -14.10 13.84
CA TYR A 102 16.99 -14.13 13.76
C TYR A 102 17.52 -13.10 12.77
N LEU A 103 17.00 -13.08 11.54
CA LEU A 103 17.38 -12.09 10.53
C LEU A 103 16.99 -10.66 10.93
N SER A 104 15.96 -10.49 11.74
CA SER A 104 15.58 -9.17 12.27
C SER A 104 16.60 -8.63 13.27
N LEU A 105 17.12 -9.49 14.15
CA LEU A 105 18.20 -9.14 15.06
C LEU A 105 19.50 -8.84 14.30
N ASP A 106 19.85 -9.67 13.33
CA ASP A 106 21.02 -9.45 12.46
C ASP A 106 20.91 -8.13 11.70
N PHE A 107 19.75 -7.86 11.08
CA PHE A 107 19.50 -6.60 10.38
C PHE A 107 19.62 -5.39 11.32
N TYR A 108 19.05 -5.47 12.53
CA TYR A 108 19.13 -4.39 13.50
C TYR A 108 20.58 -4.13 13.96
N ASN A 109 21.36 -5.18 14.22
CA ASN A 109 22.75 -5.03 14.64
C ASN A 109 23.64 -4.43 13.56
N ASN A 110 23.43 -4.80 12.30
CA ASN A 110 24.27 -4.35 11.18
C ASN A 110 23.84 -2.99 10.62
N TYR A 111 22.53 -2.67 10.65
CA TYR A 111 21.98 -1.49 9.96
C TYR A 111 21.20 -0.53 10.85
N GLY A 112 20.60 -1.02 11.94
CA GLY A 112 19.78 -0.23 12.86
C GLY A 112 18.60 0.49 12.20
N LEU A 113 18.14 1.58 12.84
CA LEU A 113 17.08 2.46 12.33
C LEU A 113 17.57 3.37 11.18
N SER A 114 18.89 3.54 11.07
CA SER A 114 19.54 4.39 10.07
C SER A 114 19.78 3.68 8.73
N PHE A 115 19.20 2.49 8.51
CA PHE A 115 19.36 1.72 7.26
C PHE A 115 19.18 2.59 6.00
N TYR A 116 18.18 3.47 5.96
CA TYR A 116 17.92 4.35 4.82
C TYR A 116 18.92 5.51 4.66
N GLN A 117 19.67 5.85 5.71
CA GLN A 117 20.70 6.90 5.67
C GLN A 117 22.00 6.41 5.05
N SER A 118 22.23 5.10 5.05
CA SER A 118 23.42 4.49 4.42
C SER A 118 23.53 4.78 2.92
N GLY A 119 22.40 5.08 2.27
CA GLY A 119 22.33 5.40 0.85
C GLY A 119 22.66 4.23 -0.09
N THR A 120 23.12 3.09 0.44
CA THR A 120 23.45 1.88 -0.30
C THR A 120 22.18 1.23 -0.85
N SER A 121 22.28 0.70 -2.06
CA SER A 121 21.11 0.14 -2.73
C SER A 121 20.74 -1.22 -2.13
N MET A 122 19.45 -1.61 -2.14
CA MET A 122 19.03 -2.91 -1.61
C MET A 122 19.80 -4.10 -2.20
N SER A 123 20.27 -3.98 -3.44
CA SER A 123 21.10 -4.97 -4.13
C SER A 123 22.52 -5.13 -3.56
N GLU A 124 23.03 -4.17 -2.79
CA GLU A 124 24.39 -4.18 -2.24
C GLU A 124 24.46 -4.89 -0.87
N PHE A 125 23.33 -5.08 -0.17
CA PHE A 125 23.30 -5.62 1.19
C PHE A 125 23.32 -7.16 1.29
N GLY A 126 23.51 -7.84 0.16
CA GLY A 126 23.64 -9.30 0.12
C GLY A 126 22.33 -10.08 0.26
N GLY A 127 22.43 -11.40 0.15
CA GLY A 127 21.27 -12.31 0.12
C GLY A 127 20.46 -12.36 1.43
N SER A 128 21.09 -12.15 2.58
CA SER A 128 20.41 -12.20 3.89
C SER A 128 19.36 -11.10 4.01
N VAL A 129 19.66 -9.89 3.56
CA VAL A 129 18.71 -8.75 3.56
C VAL A 129 17.56 -9.00 2.60
N PHE A 130 17.81 -9.61 1.44
CA PHE A 130 16.75 -10.00 0.51
C PHE A 130 15.79 -11.05 1.12
N VAL A 131 16.34 -12.07 1.79
CA VAL A 131 15.55 -13.08 2.50
C VAL A 131 14.74 -12.41 3.63
N PHE A 132 15.35 -11.51 4.39
CA PHE A 132 14.69 -10.74 5.43
C PHE A 132 13.49 -9.93 4.89
N ILE A 133 13.66 -9.16 3.80
CA ILE A 133 12.59 -8.37 3.18
C ILE A 133 11.46 -9.27 2.67
N THR A 134 11.81 -10.42 2.11
CA THR A 134 10.85 -11.44 1.65
C THR A 134 10.04 -12.00 2.81
N LEU A 135 10.70 -12.36 3.92
CA LEU A 135 10.03 -12.83 5.14
C LEU A 135 9.16 -11.75 5.78
N LYS A 136 9.63 -10.49 5.78
CA LYS A 136 8.84 -9.35 6.25
C LYS A 136 7.54 -9.19 5.46
N THR A 137 7.62 -9.32 4.14
CA THR A 137 6.46 -9.34 3.23
C THR A 137 5.55 -10.54 3.52
N TYR A 138 6.14 -11.73 3.70
CA TYR A 138 5.42 -12.94 4.06
C TYR A 138 4.62 -12.76 5.35
N PHE A 139 5.24 -12.26 6.42
CA PHE A 139 4.61 -12.10 7.72
C PHE A 139 3.59 -10.96 7.75
N ARG A 140 3.76 -9.91 6.95
CA ARG A 140 2.73 -8.90 6.72
C ARG A 140 1.44 -9.58 6.23
N LEU A 141 1.54 -10.40 5.19
CA LEU A 141 0.39 -11.11 4.61
C LEU A 141 -0.11 -12.29 5.46
N PHE A 142 0.75 -12.89 6.29
CA PHE A 142 0.33 -13.84 7.32
C PHE A 142 -0.64 -13.18 8.32
N VAL A 143 -0.32 -11.99 8.81
CA VAL A 143 -1.20 -11.24 9.73
C VAL A 143 -2.54 -10.92 9.04
N PHE A 144 -2.52 -10.59 7.75
CA PHE A 144 -3.77 -10.40 6.98
C PHE A 144 -4.58 -11.69 6.82
N TYR A 145 -3.91 -12.79 6.50
CA TYR A 145 -4.53 -14.11 6.40
C TYR A 145 -5.25 -14.48 7.71
N GLU A 146 -4.62 -14.21 8.85
CA GLU A 146 -5.18 -14.46 10.18
C GLU A 146 -6.34 -13.52 10.51
N TYR A 147 -6.24 -12.24 10.12
CA TYR A 147 -7.34 -11.30 10.20
C TYR A 147 -8.58 -11.78 9.40
N LEU A 148 -8.38 -12.22 8.17
CA LEU A 148 -9.47 -12.78 7.35
C LEU A 148 -10.03 -14.09 7.93
N ARG A 149 -9.16 -14.92 8.53
CA ARG A 149 -9.56 -16.14 9.24
C ARG A 149 -10.56 -15.81 10.34
N LEU A 150 -10.27 -14.81 11.16
CA LEU A 150 -11.14 -14.36 12.24
C LEU A 150 -12.50 -13.86 11.76
N LEU A 151 -12.52 -13.15 10.63
CA LEU A 151 -13.76 -12.69 10.03
C LEU A 151 -14.66 -13.87 9.64
N LYS A 152 -14.09 -14.94 9.08
CA LYS A 152 -14.84 -16.09 8.57
C LYS A 152 -15.11 -17.16 9.62
N GLU A 153 -14.08 -17.64 10.29
CA GLU A 153 -14.16 -18.77 11.22
C GLU A 153 -14.70 -18.34 12.59
N LYS A 154 -15.32 -19.27 13.34
CA LYS A 154 -15.83 -19.02 14.70
C LYS A 154 -14.78 -19.26 15.79
N ASN A 155 -13.67 -19.92 15.46
CA ASN A 155 -12.69 -20.36 16.45
C ASN A 155 -11.73 -19.23 16.86
N THR A 156 -11.37 -19.24 18.14
CA THR A 156 -10.46 -18.26 18.75
C THR A 156 -8.99 -18.63 18.51
N PHE A 157 -8.13 -17.61 18.37
CA PHE A 157 -6.71 -17.71 17.98
C PHE A 157 -5.75 -18.37 19.00
N LYS A 158 -6.27 -18.99 20.06
CA LYS A 158 -5.48 -19.32 21.27
C LYS A 158 -4.23 -20.16 21.01
N LYS A 159 -4.12 -20.85 19.88
CA LYS A 159 -2.98 -21.70 19.52
C LYS A 159 -1.80 -20.98 18.83
N LYS A 160 -1.89 -19.70 18.48
CA LYS A 160 -0.85 -18.98 17.71
C LYS A 160 -0.25 -17.74 18.38
N HIS A 161 -0.46 -17.55 19.69
CA HIS A 161 0.02 -16.35 20.39
C HIS A 161 1.53 -16.12 20.26
N ILE A 162 2.32 -17.19 20.39
CA ILE A 162 3.79 -17.13 20.26
C ILE A 162 4.17 -16.59 18.87
N LEU A 163 3.50 -17.06 17.82
CA LEU A 163 3.78 -16.64 16.44
C LEU A 163 3.51 -15.14 16.24
N TYR A 164 2.42 -14.62 16.82
CA TYR A 164 2.11 -13.18 16.76
C TYR A 164 3.09 -12.34 17.56
N LEU A 165 3.52 -12.81 18.74
CA LEU A 165 4.54 -12.11 19.54
C LEU A 165 5.86 -12.05 18.78
N ILE A 166 6.37 -13.18 18.28
CA ILE A 166 7.61 -13.23 17.49
C ILE A 166 7.52 -12.30 16.29
N THR A 167 6.40 -12.36 15.55
CA THR A 167 6.17 -11.48 14.38
C THR A 167 6.15 -10.01 14.78
N THR A 168 5.46 -9.65 15.86
CA THR A 168 5.38 -8.27 16.37
C THR A 168 6.75 -7.76 16.77
N PHE A 169 7.50 -8.52 17.57
CA PHE A 169 8.86 -8.14 17.98
C PHE A 169 9.79 -8.00 16.78
N SER A 170 9.70 -8.91 15.80
CA SER A 170 10.49 -8.83 14.56
C SER A 170 10.21 -7.52 13.80
N PHE A 171 8.94 -7.12 13.66
CA PHE A 171 8.58 -5.84 13.05
C PHE A 171 9.07 -4.63 13.86
N VAL A 172 8.98 -4.68 15.20
CA VAL A 172 9.41 -3.58 16.09
C VAL A 172 10.93 -3.39 16.09
N ILE A 173 11.69 -4.49 16.07
CA ILE A 173 13.15 -4.44 16.01
C ILE A 173 13.62 -3.88 14.66
N THR A 174 12.86 -4.13 13.59
CA THR A 174 13.23 -3.75 12.22
C THR A 174 12.33 -2.71 11.61
N ILE A 175 11.91 -1.72 12.41
CA ILE A 175 11.10 -0.60 11.92
C ILE A 175 11.97 0.23 10.96
N ALA A 176 11.91 -0.14 9.69
CA ALA A 176 12.60 0.53 8.60
C ALA A 176 11.62 1.45 7.87
N ALA A 177 10.33 1.10 7.82
CA ALA A 177 9.26 1.95 7.29
C ALA A 177 8.23 2.26 8.37
N SER A 178 7.63 3.45 8.31
CA SER A 178 6.55 3.85 9.22
C SER A 178 5.35 2.90 9.18
N MET A 179 5.11 2.27 8.02
CA MET A 179 4.09 1.24 7.86
C MET A 179 4.34 -0.01 8.70
N ASP A 180 5.59 -0.33 9.04
CA ASP A 180 5.91 -1.51 9.85
C ASP A 180 5.35 -1.39 11.26
N LEU A 181 5.32 -0.17 11.82
CA LEU A 181 4.67 0.10 13.10
C LEU A 181 3.17 -0.25 13.02
N ILE A 182 2.49 0.12 11.94
CA ILE A 182 1.06 -0.19 11.76
C ILE A 182 0.84 -1.70 11.74
N PHE A 183 1.68 -2.45 11.01
CA PHE A 183 1.56 -3.90 10.97
C PHE A 183 1.92 -4.58 12.30
N ALA A 184 2.89 -4.06 13.05
CA ALA A 184 3.18 -4.50 14.42
C ALA A 184 1.96 -4.28 15.33
N VAL A 185 1.31 -3.12 15.23
CA VAL A 185 0.10 -2.80 15.99
C VAL A 185 -1.08 -3.70 15.59
N ILE A 186 -1.26 -4.00 14.30
CA ILE A 186 -2.31 -4.94 13.87
C ILE A 186 -2.00 -6.35 14.39
N ALA A 187 -0.74 -6.81 14.30
CA ALA A 187 -0.32 -8.12 14.77
C ALA A 187 -0.53 -8.30 16.28
N ILE A 188 -0.15 -7.31 17.09
CA ILE A 188 -0.39 -7.34 18.53
C ILE A 188 -1.87 -7.23 18.85
N ALA A 189 -2.63 -6.42 18.10
CA ALA A 189 -4.06 -6.30 18.31
C ALA A 189 -4.79 -7.62 18.04
N LEU A 190 -4.35 -8.44 17.08
CA LEU A 190 -4.91 -9.78 16.86
C LEU A 190 -4.77 -10.74 18.06
N LEU A 191 -3.85 -10.48 19.01
CA LEU A 191 -3.78 -11.25 20.27
C LEU A 191 -5.00 -11.01 21.17
N PHE A 192 -5.56 -9.79 21.11
CA PHE A 192 -6.57 -9.32 22.07
C PHE A 192 -7.95 -9.10 21.43
N ILE A 193 -7.99 -8.87 20.11
CA ILE A 193 -9.22 -8.57 19.39
C ILE A 193 -10.14 -9.80 19.36
N LYS A 194 -11.36 -9.60 19.84
CA LYS A 194 -12.47 -10.54 19.63
C LYS A 194 -13.17 -10.25 18.31
N LYS A 195 -13.76 -11.27 17.69
CA LYS A 195 -14.48 -11.18 16.41
C LYS A 195 -15.57 -10.09 16.43
N GLU A 196 -16.24 -9.90 17.56
CA GLU A 196 -17.31 -8.91 17.75
C GLU A 196 -16.81 -7.47 17.65
N ALA A 197 -15.53 -7.19 17.94
CA ALA A 197 -14.97 -5.85 17.83
C ALA A 197 -14.77 -5.41 16.36
N ILE A 198 -14.57 -6.38 15.44
CA ILE A 198 -14.39 -6.10 14.02
C ILE A 198 -15.72 -6.10 13.27
N LEU A 199 -16.72 -6.87 13.74
CA LEU A 199 -18.03 -6.92 13.10
C LEU A 199 -19.00 -5.87 13.67
N ILE A 200 -19.77 -5.20 12.80
CA ILE A 200 -20.88 -4.26 13.12
C ILE A 200 -22.09 -5.02 13.69
N LYS A 201 -21.88 -5.90 14.68
CA LYS A 201 -22.94 -6.28 15.63
C LYS A 201 -23.02 -5.32 16.80
N SER A 202 -22.03 -4.42 16.95
CA SER A 202 -22.06 -3.33 17.91
C SER A 202 -22.97 -2.20 17.41
N ARG A 203 -24.27 -2.33 17.66
CA ARG A 203 -25.30 -1.37 17.22
C ARG A 203 -25.24 0.01 17.91
N ASN A 204 -24.30 0.25 18.82
CA ASN A 204 -24.22 1.50 19.60
C ASN A 204 -22.78 1.79 20.09
N LEU A 205 -21.77 1.77 19.22
CA LEU A 205 -20.54 2.50 19.53
C LEU A 205 -20.84 4.00 19.45
N LYS A 206 -21.43 4.55 20.51
CA LYS A 206 -21.42 6.00 20.70
C LYS A 206 -19.95 6.40 20.74
N ILE A 207 -19.50 7.18 19.76
CA ILE A 207 -18.12 7.67 19.66
C ILE A 207 -17.70 8.35 20.97
N PHE A 208 -18.66 9.00 21.65
CA PHE A 208 -18.52 9.62 22.97
C PHE A 208 -18.53 8.65 24.17
N SER A 209 -18.54 7.34 23.96
CA SER A 209 -18.31 6.39 25.05
C SER A 209 -16.81 6.35 25.39
N LEU A 210 -16.46 6.03 26.65
CA LEU A 210 -15.06 5.86 27.08
C LEU A 210 -14.28 4.90 26.17
N LYS A 211 -14.94 3.86 25.65
CA LYS A 211 -14.35 2.91 24.68
C LYS A 211 -14.07 3.56 23.32
N GLY A 212 -14.99 4.40 22.83
CA GLY A 212 -14.81 5.15 21.59
C GLY A 212 -13.67 6.15 21.69
N LEU A 213 -13.62 6.91 22.79
CA LEU A 213 -12.54 7.86 23.07
C LEU A 213 -11.17 7.15 23.18
N GLY A 214 -11.11 5.98 23.83
CA GLY A 214 -9.89 5.17 23.89
C GLY A 214 -9.39 4.72 22.50
N ILE A 215 -10.29 4.35 21.59
CA ILE A 215 -9.93 4.00 20.20
C ILE A 215 -9.40 5.22 19.44
N VAL A 216 -10.05 6.38 19.59
CA VAL A 216 -9.63 7.63 18.94
C VAL A 216 -8.23 8.03 19.42
N LEU A 217 -7.99 8.00 20.73
CA LEU A 217 -6.67 8.26 21.31
C LEU A 217 -5.63 7.26 20.79
N LEU A 218 -5.95 5.96 20.77
CA LEU A 218 -5.06 4.94 20.24
C LEU A 218 -4.68 5.22 18.78
N LEU A 219 -5.65 5.52 17.91
CA LEU A 219 -5.40 5.87 16.51
C LEU A 219 -4.56 7.15 16.38
N PHE A 220 -4.79 8.13 17.25
CA PHE A 220 -3.99 9.35 17.30
C PHE A 220 -2.52 9.04 17.65
N PHE A 221 -2.26 8.28 18.70
CA PHE A 221 -0.90 7.88 19.09
C PHE A 221 -0.21 7.03 18.03
N ILE A 222 -0.92 6.10 17.37
CA ILE A 222 -0.38 5.34 16.25
C ILE A 222 0.01 6.28 15.11
N SER A 223 -0.86 7.23 14.76
CA SER A 223 -0.60 8.18 13.67
C SER A 223 0.61 9.06 13.98
N MET A 224 0.72 9.58 15.20
CA MET A 224 1.89 10.33 15.65
C MET A 224 3.16 9.48 15.64
N GLY A 225 3.09 8.22 16.08
CA GLY A 225 4.21 7.28 16.02
C GLY A 225 4.66 7.00 14.59
N VAL A 226 3.74 6.80 13.65
CA VAL A 226 4.02 6.60 12.22
C VAL A 226 4.75 7.81 11.64
N ILE A 227 4.28 9.03 11.95
CA ILE A 227 4.92 10.27 11.50
C ILE A 227 6.32 10.36 12.11
N PHE A 228 6.45 10.25 13.43
CA PHE A 228 7.72 10.36 14.14
C PHE A 228 8.76 9.37 13.60
N ILE A 229 8.40 8.10 13.46
CA ILE A 229 9.28 7.07 12.89
C ILE A 229 9.66 7.40 11.44
N GLY A 230 8.73 7.92 10.65
CA GLY A 230 9.00 8.35 9.28
C GLY A 230 10.02 9.49 9.18
N PHE A 231 10.07 10.38 10.17
CA PHE A 231 11.12 11.41 10.29
C PHE A 231 12.41 10.82 10.87
N ALA A 232 12.34 9.98 11.91
CA ALA A 232 13.49 9.36 12.55
C ALA A 232 14.29 8.49 11.57
N ASN A 233 13.62 7.79 10.66
CA ASN A 233 14.29 6.97 9.65
C ASN A 233 14.99 7.83 8.57
N LYS A 234 14.60 9.10 8.42
CA LYS A 234 15.20 10.03 7.45
C LYS A 234 16.31 10.87 8.07
N PHE A 235 16.02 11.51 9.21
CA PHE A 235 16.90 12.49 9.86
C PHE A 235 17.68 11.91 11.05
N GLY A 236 17.33 10.70 11.50
CA GLY A 236 17.86 10.15 12.73
C GLY A 236 16.95 10.48 13.92
N PHE A 237 17.04 9.65 14.96
CA PHE A 237 16.16 9.74 16.12
C PHE A 237 16.35 11.05 16.90
N GLU A 238 17.59 11.42 17.22
CA GLU A 238 17.91 12.64 17.99
C GLU A 238 17.46 13.91 17.28
N GLN A 239 17.79 14.05 15.99
CA GLN A 239 17.34 15.19 15.18
C GLN A 239 15.81 15.25 15.15
N THR A 240 15.14 14.11 14.99
CA THR A 240 13.68 14.08 14.97
C THR A 240 13.07 14.52 16.31
N GLN A 241 13.65 14.11 17.44
CA GLN A 241 13.21 14.60 18.74
C GLN A 241 13.35 16.12 18.85
N TYR A 242 14.48 16.67 18.41
CA TYR A 242 14.69 18.12 18.38
C TYR A 242 13.68 18.84 17.47
N LEU A 243 13.42 18.31 16.27
CA LEU A 243 12.46 18.87 15.33
C LEU A 243 11.02 18.88 15.90
N PHE A 244 10.63 17.86 16.67
CA PHE A 244 9.28 17.78 17.25
C PHE A 244 9.09 18.66 18.50
N LEU A 245 10.18 19.02 19.19
CA LEU A 245 10.16 19.84 20.40
C LEU A 245 10.36 21.33 20.11
N SER A 246 10.83 21.71 18.92
CA SER A 246 11.01 23.10 18.50
C SER A 246 9.74 23.66 17.85
N ASP A 247 9.26 24.81 18.33
CA ASP A 247 8.02 25.42 17.83
C ASP A 247 8.15 25.93 16.39
N GLU A 248 9.31 26.48 16.02
CA GLU A 248 9.61 26.97 14.66
C GLU A 248 9.59 25.84 13.60
N VAL A 249 9.81 24.59 14.02
CA VAL A 249 9.90 23.43 13.12
C VAL A 249 8.57 22.71 12.95
N ARG A 250 7.58 22.96 13.82
CA ARG A 250 6.27 22.29 13.74
C ARG A 250 5.56 22.60 12.42
N GLU A 251 5.68 23.83 11.94
CA GLU A 251 5.13 24.22 10.62
C GLU A 251 5.81 23.45 9.48
N GLU A 252 7.13 23.29 9.54
CA GLU A 252 7.89 22.51 8.56
C GLU A 252 7.49 21.03 8.56
N ILE A 253 7.24 20.45 9.74
CA ILE A 253 6.74 19.06 9.85
C ILE A 253 5.37 18.94 9.17
N ILE A 254 4.45 19.86 9.45
CA ILE A 254 3.11 19.87 8.83
C ILE A 254 3.25 20.01 7.31
N ARG A 255 4.09 20.94 6.85
CA ARG A 255 4.36 21.17 5.42
C ARG A 255 4.88 19.90 4.74
N GLN A 256 5.84 19.21 5.35
CA GLN A 256 6.38 17.96 4.81
C GLN A 256 5.36 16.82 4.82
N ILE A 257 4.52 16.71 5.84
CA ILE A 257 3.43 15.71 5.87
C ILE A 257 2.45 15.99 4.73
N VAL A 258 2.04 17.24 4.56
CA VAL A 258 1.13 17.66 3.48
C VAL A 258 1.70 17.30 2.12
N ILE A 259 2.97 17.66 1.86
CA ILE A 259 3.65 17.33 0.60
C ILE A 259 3.70 15.81 0.38
N ARG A 260 4.00 15.02 1.42
CA ARG A 260 4.05 13.55 1.31
C ARG A 260 2.67 12.94 1.02
N LEU A 261 1.61 13.44 1.66
CA LEU A 261 0.24 13.00 1.39
C LEU A 261 -0.21 13.38 -0.01
N ALA A 262 0.29 14.51 -0.53
CA ALA A 262 -0.07 15.05 -1.83
C ALA A 262 0.56 14.32 -3.03
N ASN A 263 1.53 13.43 -2.82
CA ASN A 263 2.32 12.83 -3.89
C ASN A 263 1.48 12.23 -5.04
N SER A 264 0.51 11.35 -4.75
CA SER A 264 -0.32 10.75 -5.81
C SER A 264 -1.23 11.75 -6.51
N TYR A 265 -1.70 12.78 -5.80
CA TYR A 265 -2.51 13.86 -6.38
C TYR A 265 -1.67 14.76 -7.30
N ALA A 266 -0.48 15.16 -6.85
CA ALA A 266 0.46 15.95 -7.65
C ALA A 266 0.90 15.18 -8.91
N SER A 267 1.22 13.89 -8.76
CA SER A 267 1.58 12.99 -9.86
C SER A 267 0.47 12.91 -10.90
N LEU A 268 -0.78 12.79 -10.46
CA LEU A 268 -1.93 12.76 -11.35
C LEU A 268 -2.09 14.07 -12.12
N ILE A 269 -2.03 15.22 -11.44
CA ILE A 269 -2.12 16.53 -12.09
C ILE A 269 -1.02 16.69 -13.13
N GLN A 270 0.21 16.33 -12.76
CA GLN A 270 1.36 16.49 -13.64
C GLN A 270 1.23 15.66 -14.92
N VAL A 271 0.90 14.37 -14.79
CA VAL A 271 0.75 13.49 -15.96
C VAL A 271 -0.50 13.86 -16.77
N ALA A 272 -1.62 14.19 -16.12
CA ALA A 272 -2.87 14.54 -16.82
C ALA A 272 -2.77 15.86 -17.59
N ASN A 273 -1.99 16.83 -17.12
CA ASN A 273 -1.81 18.12 -17.79
C ASN A 273 -0.77 18.03 -18.92
N ASN A 274 0.35 17.31 -18.70
CA ASN A 274 1.50 17.39 -19.60
C ASN A 274 1.60 16.20 -20.56
N HIS A 275 1.13 15.02 -20.17
CA HIS A 275 1.29 13.78 -20.95
C HIS A 275 -0.01 12.96 -21.16
N PRO A 276 -1.22 13.53 -21.21
CA PRO A 276 -2.44 12.72 -21.34
C PRO A 276 -2.50 11.95 -22.68
N PHE A 277 -1.95 12.53 -23.75
CA PHE A 277 -1.96 11.98 -25.12
C PHE A 277 -0.55 11.71 -25.67
N ASP A 278 0.48 11.77 -24.82
CA ASP A 278 1.87 11.56 -25.23
C ASP A 278 2.18 10.06 -25.30
N ILE A 279 1.91 9.47 -26.46
CA ILE A 279 2.10 8.03 -26.70
C ILE A 279 3.57 7.63 -26.56
N ASN A 280 4.52 8.49 -26.95
CA ASN A 280 5.95 8.17 -26.86
C ASN A 280 6.37 8.04 -25.40
N PHE A 281 6.00 9.02 -24.56
CA PHE A 281 6.21 8.96 -23.13
C PHE A 281 5.59 7.72 -22.48
N GLN A 282 4.36 7.37 -22.86
CA GLN A 282 3.66 6.19 -22.34
C GLN A 282 4.32 4.87 -22.77
N ILE A 283 4.79 4.80 -24.02
CA ILE A 283 5.55 3.64 -24.52
C ILE A 283 6.86 3.50 -23.75
N ASP A 284 7.58 4.59 -23.54
CA ASP A 284 8.85 4.57 -22.80
C ASP A 284 8.63 4.19 -21.33
N ALA A 285 7.51 4.62 -20.72
CA ALA A 285 7.12 4.18 -19.38
C ALA A 285 6.91 2.66 -19.31
N ILE A 286 6.23 2.06 -20.29
CA ILE A 286 6.01 0.61 -20.33
C ILE A 286 7.31 -0.17 -20.58
N LYS A 287 8.28 0.39 -21.31
CA LYS A 287 9.57 -0.28 -21.54
C LYS A 287 10.38 -0.46 -20.25
N ILE A 288 10.22 0.43 -19.26
CA ILE A 288 10.98 0.39 -18.00
C ILE A 288 10.93 -0.98 -17.32
N PRO A 289 9.75 -1.57 -17.01
CA PRO A 289 9.72 -2.93 -16.45
C PRO A 289 10.47 -3.98 -17.27
N PHE A 290 10.41 -3.92 -18.61
CA PHE A 290 11.09 -4.87 -19.49
C PHE A 290 12.61 -4.69 -19.47
N ASP A 291 13.09 -3.45 -19.46
CA ASP A 291 14.53 -3.15 -19.36
C ASP A 291 15.10 -3.61 -18.01
N VAL A 292 14.34 -3.42 -16.93
CA VAL A 292 14.71 -3.89 -15.59
C VAL A 292 14.70 -5.41 -15.52
N LEU A 293 13.71 -6.07 -16.11
CA LEU A 293 13.66 -7.52 -16.23
C LEU A 293 14.88 -8.05 -16.99
N LYS A 294 15.18 -7.47 -18.16
CA LYS A 294 16.34 -7.82 -18.97
C LYS A 294 17.63 -7.70 -18.16
N TYR A 295 17.82 -6.57 -17.47
CA TYR A 295 18.97 -6.35 -16.59
C TYR A 295 19.08 -7.41 -15.48
N ARG A 296 17.97 -7.72 -14.78
CA ARG A 296 17.95 -8.75 -13.72
C ARG A 296 18.25 -10.15 -14.25
N PHE A 297 17.72 -10.51 -15.43
CA PHE A 297 18.05 -11.78 -16.09
C PHE A 297 19.53 -11.83 -16.49
N SER A 298 20.08 -10.74 -17.05
CA SER A 298 21.51 -10.68 -17.38
C SER A 298 22.37 -10.96 -16.16
N ILE A 299 22.09 -10.31 -15.01
CA ILE A 299 22.81 -10.58 -13.75
C ILE A 299 22.69 -12.05 -13.34
N LEU A 300 21.49 -12.64 -13.42
CA LEU A 300 21.26 -14.03 -13.03
C LEU A 300 22.11 -15.01 -13.84
N PHE A 301 22.33 -14.72 -15.12
CA PHE A 301 23.16 -15.53 -16.01
C PHE A 301 24.64 -15.10 -16.04
N GLY A 302 25.06 -14.15 -15.20
CA GLY A 302 26.43 -13.63 -15.18
C GLY A 302 26.80 -12.82 -16.42
N ILE A 303 25.81 -12.31 -17.17
CA ILE A 303 26.00 -11.48 -18.35
C ILE A 303 26.12 -10.02 -17.90
N GLU A 304 27.20 -9.35 -18.29
CA GLU A 304 27.36 -7.91 -18.04
C GLU A 304 26.26 -7.12 -18.77
N SER A 305 25.52 -6.31 -18.01
CA SER A 305 24.49 -5.42 -18.53
C SER A 305 24.51 -4.13 -17.73
N PRO A 306 24.44 -2.95 -18.38
CA PRO A 306 24.33 -1.69 -17.65
C PRO A 306 23.04 -1.66 -16.85
N LYS A 307 23.11 -1.13 -15.63
CA LYS A 307 21.94 -0.89 -14.79
C LYS A 307 21.11 0.24 -15.41
N PRO A 308 19.80 0.06 -15.64
CA PRO A 308 18.96 1.13 -16.16
C PRO A 308 18.89 2.29 -15.17
N GLU A 309 18.99 3.53 -15.67
CA GLU A 309 18.90 4.75 -14.85
C GLU A 309 17.52 4.86 -14.19
N ILE A 310 16.47 4.54 -14.95
CA ILE A 310 15.09 4.47 -14.49
C ILE A 310 14.76 2.99 -14.26
N PHE A 311 14.67 2.60 -12.99
CA PHE A 311 14.54 1.19 -12.59
C PHE A 311 13.13 0.79 -12.12
N ASN A 312 12.18 1.73 -12.11
CA ASN A 312 10.75 1.49 -11.87
C ASN A 312 9.92 2.75 -12.24
N ILE A 313 8.60 2.61 -12.27
CA ILE A 313 7.69 3.72 -12.56
C ILE A 313 7.72 4.78 -11.46
N SER A 314 7.97 4.38 -10.21
CA SER A 314 8.10 5.33 -9.10
C SER A 314 9.28 6.32 -9.31
N ARG A 315 10.38 5.89 -9.94
CA ARG A 315 11.50 6.74 -10.31
C ARG A 315 11.15 7.68 -11.47
N LEU A 316 10.52 7.15 -12.52
CA LEU A 316 10.03 7.98 -13.63
C LEU A 316 9.09 9.08 -13.11
N ASN A 317 8.16 8.70 -12.25
CA ASN A 317 7.20 9.63 -11.66
C ASN A 317 7.88 10.71 -10.80
N PHE A 318 8.89 10.34 -10.01
CA PHE A 318 9.67 11.31 -9.24
C PHE A 318 10.32 12.36 -10.15
N LEU A 319 10.99 11.92 -11.22
CA LEU A 319 11.69 12.80 -12.17
C LEU A 319 10.74 13.75 -12.90
N ASN A 320 9.52 13.31 -13.19
CA ASN A 320 8.52 14.15 -13.87
C ASN A 320 7.77 15.09 -12.92
N THR A 321 7.66 14.75 -11.63
CA THR A 321 6.77 15.45 -10.70
C THR A 321 7.52 16.42 -9.78
N TYR A 322 8.75 16.11 -9.36
CA TYR A 322 9.46 16.85 -8.31
C TYR A 322 10.53 17.79 -8.86
N GLN A 323 10.63 18.99 -8.28
CA GLN A 323 11.64 19.99 -8.68
C GLN A 323 13.06 19.64 -8.23
N ASN A 324 13.19 19.00 -7.07
CA ASN A 324 14.49 18.70 -6.49
C ASN A 324 15.02 17.35 -6.98
N TYR A 325 16.16 17.36 -7.64
CA TYR A 325 16.81 16.15 -8.12
C TYR A 325 17.57 15.46 -6.98
N HIS A 326 17.16 14.22 -6.68
CA HIS A 326 17.94 13.27 -5.91
C HIS A 326 18.22 12.04 -6.78
N ALA A 327 19.47 11.60 -6.88
CA ALA A 327 19.88 10.56 -7.83
C ALA A 327 19.18 9.20 -7.64
N ARG A 328 18.67 8.88 -6.43
CA ARG A 328 18.07 7.58 -6.09
C ARG A 328 16.62 7.67 -5.60
N ALA A 329 16.01 8.86 -5.60
CA ALA A 329 14.66 9.03 -5.08
C ALA A 329 13.60 8.47 -6.03
N GLY A 330 12.54 7.91 -5.46
CA GLY A 330 11.35 7.47 -6.18
C GLY A 330 10.12 7.89 -5.40
N ALA A 331 9.02 8.12 -6.11
CA ALA A 331 7.74 8.49 -5.53
C ALA A 331 6.63 7.77 -6.27
N SER A 332 5.82 7.00 -5.54
CA SER A 332 4.72 6.24 -6.12
C SER A 332 3.74 7.19 -6.84
N PRO A 333 3.43 6.98 -8.12
CA PRO A 333 2.45 7.81 -8.84
C PRO A 333 1.03 7.70 -8.26
N GLY A 334 0.72 6.60 -7.56
CA GLY A 334 -0.65 6.25 -7.17
C GLY A 334 -1.42 5.65 -8.35
N LEU A 335 -2.60 5.13 -8.06
CA LEU A 335 -3.36 4.26 -8.95
C LEU A 335 -3.75 4.95 -10.26
N VAL A 336 -4.33 6.15 -10.20
CA VAL A 336 -4.86 6.81 -11.40
C VAL A 336 -3.71 7.27 -12.29
N ALA A 337 -2.71 7.95 -11.72
CA ALA A 337 -1.55 8.40 -12.48
C ALA A 337 -0.77 7.24 -13.08
N SER A 338 -0.64 6.10 -12.36
CA SER A 338 -0.02 4.88 -12.90
C SER A 338 -0.63 4.46 -14.23
N PHE A 339 -1.96 4.44 -14.34
CA PHE A 339 -2.61 4.04 -15.60
C PHE A 339 -2.49 5.10 -16.69
N LEU A 340 -2.26 6.38 -16.37
CA LEU A 340 -1.94 7.39 -17.39
C LEU A 340 -0.55 7.21 -18.02
N TYR A 341 0.35 6.44 -17.39
CA TYR A 341 1.59 5.97 -18.02
C TYR A 341 1.35 4.82 -19.02
N VAL A 342 0.15 4.22 -19.06
CA VAL A 342 -0.19 3.19 -20.06
C VAL A 342 -0.64 3.87 -21.36
N PRO A 343 -0.14 3.43 -22.53
CA PRO A 343 -0.48 3.97 -23.84
C PRO A 343 -1.98 4.00 -24.12
N PHE A 344 -2.34 4.96 -24.99
CA PHE A 344 -3.67 5.12 -25.60
C PHE A 344 -4.73 5.62 -24.61
N PHE A 345 -4.78 6.92 -24.37
CA PHE A 345 -5.98 7.54 -23.80
C PHE A 345 -7.12 7.52 -24.84
N PRO A 346 -8.37 7.17 -24.48
CA PRO A 346 -8.90 6.85 -23.15
C PRO A 346 -8.92 5.35 -22.79
N LEU A 347 -8.31 4.46 -23.59
CA LEU A 347 -8.28 3.01 -23.32
C LEU A 347 -7.68 2.69 -21.94
N ASN A 348 -6.66 3.45 -21.53
CA ASN A 348 -6.07 3.34 -20.20
C ASN A 348 -7.08 3.49 -19.03
N LEU A 349 -8.13 4.32 -19.18
CA LEU A 349 -9.20 4.45 -18.17
C LEU A 349 -10.06 3.19 -18.09
N PHE A 350 -10.29 2.50 -19.21
CA PHE A 350 -10.98 1.20 -19.21
C PHE A 350 -10.14 0.11 -18.56
N LEU A 351 -8.81 0.12 -18.78
CA LEU A 351 -7.89 -0.79 -18.11
C LEU A 351 -7.86 -0.57 -16.60
N LEU A 352 -7.77 0.70 -16.16
CA LEU A 352 -7.86 1.07 -14.75
C LEU A 352 -9.18 0.62 -14.13
N SER A 353 -10.29 0.89 -14.80
CA SER A 353 -11.62 0.52 -14.30
C SER A 353 -11.78 -1.00 -14.22
N SER A 354 -11.26 -1.74 -15.20
CA SER A 354 -11.24 -3.21 -15.18
C SER A 354 -10.40 -3.73 -14.03
N TYR A 355 -9.23 -3.13 -13.78
CA TYR A 355 -8.36 -3.44 -12.66
C TYR A 355 -9.07 -3.22 -11.31
N LEU A 356 -9.75 -2.08 -11.15
CA LEU A 356 -10.55 -1.79 -9.97
C LEU A 356 -11.69 -2.80 -9.77
N VAL A 357 -12.40 -3.19 -10.82
CA VAL A 357 -13.45 -4.22 -10.76
C VAL A 357 -12.87 -5.56 -10.29
N LEU A 358 -11.68 -5.95 -10.77
CA LEU A 358 -10.99 -7.16 -10.31
C LEU A 358 -10.71 -7.12 -8.80
N ILE A 359 -10.18 -6.00 -8.30
CA ILE A 359 -9.90 -5.81 -6.86
C ILE A 359 -11.18 -5.81 -6.03
N ILE A 360 -12.20 -5.04 -6.45
CA ILE A 360 -13.51 -4.99 -5.78
C ILE A 360 -14.07 -6.41 -5.62
N ARG A 361 -14.03 -7.21 -6.70
CA ARG A 361 -14.52 -8.58 -6.71
C ARG A 361 -13.68 -9.50 -5.83
N ALA A 362 -12.35 -9.36 -5.85
CA ALA A 362 -11.47 -10.15 -4.99
C ALA A 362 -11.79 -9.90 -3.50
N ILE A 363 -11.91 -8.63 -3.10
CA ILE A 363 -12.27 -8.25 -1.72
C ILE A 363 -13.67 -8.75 -1.37
N ASN A 364 -14.66 -8.54 -2.25
CA ASN A 364 -16.05 -8.96 -2.03
C ASN A 364 -16.17 -10.47 -1.84
N ARG A 365 -15.43 -11.29 -2.60
CA ARG A 365 -15.42 -12.76 -2.46
C ARG A 365 -14.91 -13.19 -1.09
N VAL A 366 -13.83 -12.57 -0.64
CA VAL A 366 -13.23 -12.86 0.67
C VAL A 366 -14.18 -12.46 1.82
N ILE A 367 -15.02 -11.45 1.63
CA ILE A 367 -15.87 -10.87 2.68
C ILE A 367 -17.36 -11.26 2.50
N GLN A 368 -17.70 -12.14 1.54
CA GLN A 368 -19.09 -12.36 1.09
C GLN A 368 -20.09 -12.65 2.25
N ASN A 369 -19.69 -13.42 3.25
CA ASN A 369 -20.53 -13.77 4.40
C ASN A 369 -20.69 -12.65 5.45
N SER A 370 -19.97 -11.54 5.27
CA SER A 370 -19.84 -10.41 6.20
C SER A 370 -20.07 -9.05 5.51
N ILE A 371 -20.60 -9.01 4.28
CA ILE A 371 -20.73 -7.78 3.45
C ILE A 371 -21.33 -6.58 4.21
N ASN A 372 -22.39 -6.80 4.99
CA ASN A 372 -23.06 -5.72 5.75
C ASN A 372 -22.56 -5.58 7.21
N LYS A 373 -21.51 -6.31 7.57
CA LYS A 373 -21.07 -6.46 8.95
C LYS A 373 -19.62 -6.05 9.19
N VAL A 374 -18.82 -5.64 8.21
CA VAL A 374 -17.43 -5.21 8.47
C VAL A 374 -17.40 -3.76 8.95
N SER A 375 -16.80 -3.51 10.12
CA SER A 375 -16.68 -2.15 10.68
C SER A 375 -15.75 -1.26 9.85
N ILE A 376 -15.79 0.06 10.08
CA ILE A 376 -14.87 1.02 9.45
C ILE A 376 -13.41 0.63 9.74
N LEU A 377 -13.10 0.23 10.99
CA LEU A 377 -11.77 -0.26 11.34
C LEU A 377 -11.40 -1.51 10.52
N GLY A 378 -12.34 -2.44 10.34
CA GLY A 378 -12.10 -3.60 9.49
C GLY A 378 -11.84 -3.24 8.02
N LEU A 379 -12.61 -2.30 7.48
CA LEU A 379 -12.39 -1.76 6.13
C LEU A 379 -11.02 -1.07 6.01
N LEU A 380 -10.60 -0.34 7.05
CA LEU A 380 -9.29 0.31 7.11
C LEU A 380 -8.15 -0.72 7.15
N ILE A 381 -8.29 -1.80 7.92
CA ILE A 381 -7.31 -2.90 7.91
C ILE A 381 -7.21 -3.51 6.51
N ILE A 382 -8.36 -3.83 5.88
CA ILE A 382 -8.37 -4.37 4.52
C ILE A 382 -7.71 -3.39 3.55
N PHE A 383 -8.05 -2.10 3.64
CA PHE A 383 -7.47 -1.03 2.84
C PHE A 383 -5.94 -0.99 2.97
N LEU A 384 -5.39 -1.04 4.18
CA LEU A 384 -3.93 -1.05 4.40
C LEU A 384 -3.22 -2.24 3.74
N TYR A 385 -3.89 -3.40 3.66
CA TYR A 385 -3.35 -4.58 2.99
C TYR A 385 -3.56 -4.60 1.47
N VAL A 386 -4.50 -3.82 0.94
CA VAL A 386 -4.63 -3.67 -0.53
C VAL A 386 -3.94 -2.41 -1.04
N LEU A 387 -3.51 -1.50 -0.16
CA LEU A 387 -2.85 -0.25 -0.53
C LEU A 387 -1.65 -0.45 -1.47
N PRO A 388 -0.77 -1.47 -1.32
CA PRO A 388 0.30 -1.72 -2.28
C PRO A 388 -0.19 -1.97 -3.72
N LEU A 389 -1.43 -2.45 -3.90
CA LEU A 389 -2.06 -2.58 -5.22
C LEU A 389 -2.41 -1.24 -5.86
N PHE A 390 -2.43 -0.15 -5.09
CA PHE A 390 -2.79 1.18 -5.55
C PHE A 390 -1.59 2.13 -5.65
N GLU A 391 -0.40 1.70 -5.22
CA GLU A 391 0.80 2.55 -5.27
C GLU A 391 1.38 2.61 -6.69
N SER A 392 1.64 1.47 -7.31
CA SER A 392 2.18 1.40 -8.67
C SER A 392 1.87 0.04 -9.33
N PRO A 393 0.65 -0.14 -9.88
CA PRO A 393 0.25 -1.41 -10.50
C PRO A 393 1.16 -1.89 -11.63
N ILE A 394 1.82 -0.97 -12.36
CA ILE A 394 2.72 -1.31 -13.46
C ILE A 394 3.99 -1.98 -12.94
N ASP A 395 4.46 -1.62 -11.74
CA ASP A 395 5.67 -2.21 -11.16
C ASP A 395 5.50 -3.71 -10.85
N PHE A 396 4.28 -4.26 -10.82
CA PHE A 396 4.04 -5.71 -10.74
C PHE A 396 4.53 -6.50 -11.97
N LEU A 397 4.83 -5.82 -13.08
CA LEU A 397 5.48 -6.45 -14.23
C LEU A 397 6.96 -6.75 -13.96
N ILE A 398 7.56 -6.12 -12.94
CA ILE A 398 8.95 -6.35 -12.56
C ILE A 398 9.03 -7.64 -11.71
N ILE A 399 9.34 -8.75 -12.38
CA ILE A 399 9.52 -10.06 -11.73
C ILE A 399 10.75 -10.01 -10.79
N PHE A 400 10.69 -10.78 -9.71
CA PHE A 400 11.67 -10.79 -8.60
C PHE A 400 11.73 -9.51 -7.77
N ASP A 401 10.68 -8.68 -7.84
CA ASP A 401 10.52 -7.53 -6.96
C ASP A 401 9.69 -7.90 -5.72
N PRO A 402 9.97 -7.30 -4.54
CA PRO A 402 9.13 -7.47 -3.35
C PRO A 402 7.65 -7.18 -3.61
N THR A 403 7.34 -6.24 -4.50
CA THR A 403 5.95 -5.92 -4.91
C THR A 403 5.27 -7.09 -5.62
N THR A 404 5.97 -7.77 -6.53
CA THR A 404 5.48 -8.96 -7.22
C THR A 404 5.32 -10.15 -6.26
N ILE A 405 6.26 -10.35 -5.33
CA ILE A 405 6.14 -11.35 -4.26
C ILE A 405 4.91 -11.07 -3.40
N TYR A 406 4.69 -9.81 -3.02
CA TYR A 406 3.51 -9.37 -2.28
C TYR A 406 2.22 -9.70 -3.04
N LEU A 407 2.15 -9.38 -4.34
CA LEU A 407 0.99 -9.66 -5.18
C LEU A 407 0.67 -11.15 -5.25
N ILE A 408 1.68 -12.00 -5.51
CA ILE A 408 1.51 -13.46 -5.59
C ILE A 408 0.95 -13.99 -4.27
N LEU A 409 1.57 -13.63 -3.14
CA LEU A 409 1.12 -14.06 -1.83
C LEU A 409 -0.29 -13.56 -1.52
N LEU A 410 -0.62 -12.31 -1.83
CA LEU A 410 -1.96 -11.74 -1.63
C LEU A 410 -3.02 -12.50 -2.47
N ILE A 411 -2.71 -12.86 -3.72
CA ILE A 411 -3.59 -13.69 -4.56
C ILE A 411 -3.84 -15.05 -3.90
N THR A 412 -2.83 -15.69 -3.30
CA THR A 412 -3.04 -16.97 -2.60
C THR A 412 -3.95 -16.82 -1.38
N VAL A 413 -3.81 -15.72 -0.61
CA VAL A 413 -4.69 -15.40 0.52
C VAL A 413 -6.13 -15.20 0.07
N PHE A 414 -6.34 -14.39 -0.97
CA PHE A 414 -7.67 -14.16 -1.54
C PHE A 414 -8.28 -15.43 -2.11
N SER A 415 -7.49 -16.26 -2.79
CA SER A 415 -7.96 -17.55 -3.32
C SER A 415 -8.42 -18.48 -2.20
N LYS A 416 -7.67 -18.60 -1.09
CA LYS A 416 -8.03 -19.44 0.05
C LYS A 416 -9.39 -19.05 0.65
N TYR A 417 -9.66 -17.76 0.79
CA TYR A 417 -10.93 -17.27 1.32
C TYR A 417 -11.97 -16.93 0.27
N SER A 418 -11.77 -17.26 -1.01
CA SER A 418 -12.81 -17.11 -2.03
C SER A 418 -13.81 -18.28 -2.05
N LYS A 419 -13.56 -19.32 -1.25
CA LYS A 419 -14.48 -20.42 -0.94
C LYS A 419 -15.45 -20.00 0.16
#